data_AF-A0A059VII3-F1
#
_entry.id   AF-A0A059VII3-F1
#
_cell.length_a   1.000
_cell.length_b   1.000
_cell.length_c   1.000
_cell.angle_alpha   90.00
_cell.angle_beta   90.00
_cell.angle_gamma   90.00
#
_symmetry.space_group_name_H-M   'P 1'
#
loop_
_entity.id
_entity.type
_entity.pdbx_description
1 polymer ?
#
loop_
_entity_poly.entity_id
_entity_poly.type
_entity_poly.pdbx_seq_one_letter_code
_entity_poly.pdbx_strand_id
1 'polypeptide(L)'
;MNSIKIRRATGWQDKLRAYKVLLDRVVVAEITQGCHADIPATAGAHTVQLKIDWCSSPLLHVEVGSEEDLTLECGPNAKPLLSLLYVTFLCRRYIWLRQA
;
A
#
# COMPACT_ATOMS: atom_id res chain seq x y z
N MET A 1 9.09 -6.36 19.10
CA MET A 1 7.82 -6.28 18.37
C MET A 1 8.19 -6.01 16.93
N ASN A 2 7.78 -6.87 16.01
CA ASN A 2 8.14 -6.77 14.61
C ASN A 2 7.06 -5.98 13.91
N SER A 3 7.45 -4.97 13.15
CA SER A 3 6.48 -4.11 12.48
C SER A 3 6.81 -3.90 11.01
N ILE A 4 5.75 -3.75 10.23
CA ILE A 4 5.82 -3.29 8.85
C ILE A 4 5.41 -1.83 8.85
N LYS A 5 6.35 -0.95 8.55
CA LYS A 5 6.12 0.48 8.40
C LYS A 5 5.82 0.78 6.95
N ILE A 6 4.66 1.35 6.66
CA ILE A 6 4.30 1.74 5.28
C ILE A 6 4.15 3.25 5.20
N ARG A 7 4.92 3.89 4.32
CA ARG A 7 4.87 5.33 4.06
C ARG A 7 4.18 5.64 2.75
N ARG A 8 3.18 6.52 2.77
CA ARG A 8 2.52 7.00 1.55
C ARG A 8 3.14 8.29 1.03
N ALA A 9 3.56 8.28 -0.23
CA ALA A 9 4.07 9.45 -0.94
C ALA A 9 3.02 10.57 -1.06
N THR A 10 3.48 11.81 -1.12
CA THR A 10 2.64 12.98 -1.36
C THR A 10 2.36 13.17 -2.85
N GLY A 11 1.16 13.63 -3.20
CA GLY A 11 0.73 13.84 -4.58
C GLY A 11 -0.56 14.65 -4.66
N TRP A 12 -1.07 14.88 -5.86
CA TRP A 12 -2.42 15.45 -6.02
C TRP A 12 -3.47 14.34 -6.15
N GLN A 13 -3.10 13.22 -6.76
CA GLN A 13 -3.96 12.05 -6.90
C GLN A 13 -4.31 11.48 -5.53
N ASP A 14 -5.59 11.11 -5.37
CA ASP A 14 -6.14 10.49 -4.16
C ASP A 14 -5.99 11.32 -2.87
N LYS A 15 -5.78 12.63 -2.97
CA LYS A 15 -5.51 13.50 -1.81
C LYS A 15 -6.57 13.43 -0.71
N LEU A 16 -7.84 13.21 -1.09
CA LEU A 16 -8.98 13.09 -0.17
C LEU A 16 -9.34 11.64 0.18
N ARG A 17 -8.60 10.65 -0.31
CA ARG A 17 -8.91 9.23 -0.12
C ARG A 17 -7.80 8.54 0.67
N ALA A 18 -8.16 7.72 1.65
CA ALA A 18 -7.22 6.87 2.37
C ALA A 18 -6.99 5.57 1.59
N TYR A 19 -5.77 5.03 1.65
CA TYR A 19 -5.48 3.69 1.15
C TYR A 19 -5.70 2.68 2.27
N LYS A 20 -6.47 1.63 2.01
CA LYS A 20 -6.60 0.49 2.91
C LYS A 20 -5.36 -0.39 2.78
N VAL A 21 -4.74 -0.70 3.90
CA VAL A 21 -3.63 -1.65 3.97
C VAL A 21 -4.16 -3.02 4.30
N LEU A 22 -3.80 -4.00 3.47
CA LEU A 22 -4.11 -5.39 3.69
C LEU A 22 -2.81 -6.13 4.01
N LEU A 23 -2.80 -6.81 5.15
CA LEU A 23 -1.81 -7.81 5.52
C LEU A 23 -2.49 -9.18 5.43
N ASP A 24 -1.95 -10.09 4.63
CA ASP A 24 -2.51 -11.43 4.41
C ASP A 24 -4.00 -11.40 4.03
N ARG A 25 -4.35 -10.45 3.17
CA ARG A 25 -5.70 -10.18 2.65
C ARG A 25 -6.69 -9.61 3.68
N VAL A 26 -6.25 -9.35 4.91
CA VAL A 26 -7.05 -8.72 5.97
C VAL A 26 -6.73 -7.23 6.03
N VAL A 27 -7.77 -6.38 6.05
CA VAL A 27 -7.56 -4.93 6.23
C VAL A 27 -7.14 -4.66 7.67
N VAL A 28 -5.95 -4.07 7.84
CA VAL A 28 -5.34 -3.83 9.16
C VAL A 28 -5.14 -2.35 9.48
N ALA A 29 -5.09 -1.49 8.46
CA ALA A 29 -4.87 -0.05 8.65
C ALA A 29 -5.41 0.76 7.46
N GLU A 30 -5.48 2.07 7.63
CA GLU A 30 -5.72 3.05 6.56
C GLU A 30 -4.63 4.13 6.58
N ILE A 31 -4.15 4.54 5.40
CA ILE A 31 -3.06 5.52 5.26
C ILE A 31 -3.52 6.70 4.38
N THR A 32 -3.57 7.88 5.00
CA THR A 32 -3.78 9.16 4.30
C THR A 32 -2.48 9.65 3.68
N GLN A 33 -2.59 10.60 2.74
CA GLN A 33 -1.44 11.11 2.01
C GLN A 33 -0.38 11.71 2.94
N GLY A 34 0.90 11.37 2.71
CA GLY A 34 2.02 11.89 3.49
C GLY A 34 2.20 11.27 4.87
N CYS A 35 1.27 10.40 5.29
CA CYS A 35 1.35 9.70 6.55
C CYS A 35 2.02 8.33 6.39
N HIS A 36 2.28 7.69 7.54
CA HIS A 36 2.70 6.30 7.63
C HIS A 36 1.77 5.53 8.57
N ALA A 37 1.76 4.21 8.43
CA ALA A 37 1.19 3.31 9.42
C ALA A 37 2.23 2.26 9.81
N ASP A 38 2.28 1.96 11.09
CA ASP A 38 3.08 0.88 11.66
C ASP A 38 2.14 -0.29 11.95
N ILE A 39 2.42 -1.43 11.32
CA ILE A 39 1.54 -2.59 11.33
C ILE A 39 2.27 -3.69 12.09
N PRO A 40 1.75 -4.13 13.24
CA PRO A 40 2.30 -5.29 13.94
C PRO A 40 2.22 -6.52 13.03
N ALA A 41 3.35 -7.20 12.85
CA ALA A 41 3.43 -8.43 12.07
C ALA A 41 4.21 -9.49 12.86
N THR A 42 3.95 -10.75 12.59
CA THR A 42 4.78 -11.85 13.10
C THR A 42 6.05 -11.95 12.25
N ALA A 43 7.09 -12.60 12.78
CA ALA A 43 8.24 -12.95 11.94
C ALA A 43 7.82 -14.01 10.92
N GLY A 44 8.32 -13.90 9.69
CA GLY A 44 8.04 -14.83 8.59
C GLY A 44 7.50 -14.17 7.32
N ALA A 45 7.03 -15.03 6.40
CA ALA A 45 6.51 -14.62 5.10
C ALA A 45 5.10 -14.02 5.22
N HIS A 46 4.93 -12.82 4.69
CA HIS A 46 3.67 -12.09 4.65
C HIS A 46 3.38 -11.56 3.25
N THR A 47 2.10 -11.25 3.01
CA THR A 47 1.65 -10.54 1.80
C THR A 47 1.07 -9.19 2.16
N VAL A 48 1.57 -8.14 1.51
CA VAL A 48 1.08 -6.78 1.67
C VAL A 48 0.40 -6.32 0.39
N GLN A 49 -0.77 -5.70 0.54
CA GLN A 49 -1.49 -5.06 -0.56
C GLN A 49 -2.09 -3.74 -0.11
N LEU A 50 -2.16 -2.77 -1.01
CA LEU A 50 -2.93 -1.55 -0.80
C LEU A 50 -4.16 -1.54 -1.69
N LYS A 51 -5.26 -1.00 -1.17
CA LYS A 51 -6.51 -0.83 -1.90
C LYS A 51 -7.09 0.56 -1.75
N ILE A 52 -7.77 0.99 -2.81
CA ILE A 52 -8.58 2.20 -2.84
C ILE A 52 -9.78 1.91 -3.75
N ASP A 53 -11.00 2.01 -3.20
CA ASP A 53 -12.22 1.64 -3.92
C ASP A 53 -12.13 0.25 -4.59
N TRP A 54 -12.33 0.15 -5.91
CA TRP A 54 -12.18 -1.07 -6.70
C TRP A 54 -10.76 -1.27 -7.29
N CYS A 55 -9.81 -0.42 -6.91
CA CYS A 55 -8.41 -0.43 -7.32
C CYS A 55 -7.47 -0.96 -6.23
N SER A 56 -6.29 -1.43 -6.63
CA SER A 56 -5.27 -2.00 -5.74
C SER A 56 -3.85 -1.83 -6.26
N SER A 57 -2.89 -2.14 -5.39
CA SER A 57 -1.54 -2.52 -5.78
C SER A 57 -1.48 -3.99 -6.21
N PRO A 58 -0.39 -4.41 -6.88
CA PRO A 58 0.04 -5.80 -6.87
C PRO A 58 0.23 -6.31 -5.42
N LEU A 59 0.15 -7.63 -5.24
CA LEU A 59 0.59 -8.27 -4.00
C LEU A 59 2.11 -8.13 -3.90
N LEU A 60 2.60 -7.64 -2.77
CA LEU A 60 4.02 -7.64 -2.45
C LEU A 60 4.27 -8.73 -1.41
N HIS A 61 5.13 -9.69 -1.76
CA HIS A 61 5.62 -10.69 -0.83
C HIS A 61 6.79 -10.12 -0.05
N VAL A 62 6.75 -10.24 1.27
CA VAL A 62 7.76 -9.71 2.17
C VAL A 62 8.11 -10.74 3.24
N GLU A 63 9.37 -10.74 3.66
CA GLU A 63 9.83 -11.52 4.81
C GLU A 63 10.06 -10.55 5.97
N VAL A 64 9.35 -10.75 7.07
CA VAL A 64 9.53 -9.94 8.29
C VAL A 64 10.55 -10.67 9.16
N GLY A 65 11.73 -10.07 9.31
CA GLY A 65 12.80 -10.59 10.17
C GLY A 65 12.45 -10.47 11.66
N SER A 66 13.15 -11.21 12.52
CA SER A 66 12.94 -11.23 13.97
C SER A 66 13.44 -9.97 14.70
N GLU A 67 14.34 -9.19 14.08
CA GLU A 67 15.06 -8.08 14.75
C GLU A 67 14.95 -6.72 14.04
N GLU A 68 14.42 -6.68 12.82
CA GLU A 68 14.36 -5.46 12.00
C GLU A 68 12.93 -5.13 11.56
N ASP A 69 12.58 -3.84 11.60
CA ASP A 69 11.33 -3.33 11.06
C ASP A 69 11.41 -3.20 9.54
N LEU A 70 10.41 -3.75 8.85
CA LEU A 70 10.34 -3.68 7.39
C LEU A 70 9.71 -2.37 6.96
N THR A 71 10.45 -1.56 6.18
CA THR A 71 9.91 -0.31 5.63
C THR A 71 9.47 -0.48 4.18
N LEU A 72 8.23 -0.07 3.90
CA LEU A 72 7.61 -0.07 2.58
C LEU A 72 7.19 1.34 2.19
N GLU A 73 7.17 1.59 0.89
CA GLU A 73 6.66 2.83 0.31
C GLU A 73 5.56 2.57 -0.70
N CYS A 74 4.60 3.49 -0.75
CA CYS A 74 3.50 3.43 -1.70
C CYS A 74 3.05 4.78 -2.24
N GLY A 75 2.31 4.72 -3.34
CA GLY A 75 1.68 5.90 -3.94
C GLY A 75 0.88 5.58 -5.20
N PRO A 76 0.25 6.60 -5.78
CA PRO A 76 -0.54 6.46 -7.00
C PRO A 76 0.38 6.23 -8.21
N ASN A 77 0.00 5.31 -9.07
CA ASN A 77 0.62 5.00 -10.37
C ASN A 77 -0.19 5.57 -11.55
N ALA A 78 -1.10 6.52 -11.28
CA ALA A 78 -2.05 7.04 -12.25
C ALA A 78 -1.46 8.19 -13.08
N LYS A 79 -1.51 8.05 -14.42
CA LYS A 79 -1.21 9.15 -15.34
C LYS A 79 -2.42 10.09 -15.44
N PRO A 80 -2.23 11.42 -15.33
CA PRO A 80 -3.33 12.39 -15.23
C PRO A 80 -4.31 12.37 -16.42
N LEU A 81 -3.86 12.00 -17.63
CA LEU A 81 -4.70 11.96 -18.84
C LEU A 81 -5.64 10.75 -18.94
N LEU A 82 -5.49 9.74 -18.07
CA LEU A 82 -6.22 8.46 -18.14
C LEU A 82 -7.10 8.18 -16.91
N SER A 83 -7.31 9.17 -16.03
CA SER A 83 -8.04 9.00 -14.76
C SER A 83 -9.44 8.37 -14.94
N LEU A 84 -10.15 8.71 -16.02
CA LEU A 84 -11.44 8.09 -16.38
C LEU A 84 -11.29 6.65 -16.94
N LEU A 85 -10.19 6.33 -17.64
CA LEU A 85 -9.94 4.99 -18.18
C LEU A 85 -9.55 3.98 -17.09
N TYR A 86 -8.90 4.44 -16.02
CA TYR A 86 -8.53 3.62 -14.86
C TYR A 86 -9.74 3.07 -14.08
N VAL A 87 -10.93 3.67 -14.24
CA VAL A 87 -12.17 3.21 -13.62
C VAL A 87 -12.59 1.82 -14.12
N THR A 88 -12.15 1.38 -15.30
CA THR A 88 -12.69 0.18 -15.95
C THR A 88 -11.76 -1.04 -15.91
N PHE A 89 -10.47 -0.93 -16.25
CA PHE A 89 -9.61 -2.12 -16.44
C PHE A 89 -8.22 -2.12 -15.76
N LEU A 90 -7.61 -0.96 -15.46
CA LEU A 90 -6.23 -0.91 -14.89
C LEU A 90 -6.15 -0.90 -13.36
N CYS A 91 -7.26 -1.16 -12.68
CA CYS A 91 -7.36 -0.97 -11.25
C CYS A 91 -6.37 -1.77 -10.40
N ARG A 92 -5.94 -2.96 -10.84
CA ARG A 92 -5.03 -3.85 -10.07
C ARG A 92 -3.58 -3.36 -9.96
N ARG A 93 -3.19 -2.33 -10.73
CA ARG A 93 -1.86 -1.72 -10.72
C ARG A 93 -1.92 -0.21 -10.53
N TYR A 94 -3.02 0.27 -9.95
CA TYR A 94 -3.26 1.69 -9.72
C TYR A 94 -2.38 2.24 -8.61
N ILE A 95 -2.08 1.44 -7.59
CA ILE A 95 -1.16 1.80 -6.51
C ILE A 95 0.16 1.07 -6.77
N TRP A 96 1.29 1.77 -6.71
CA TRP A 96 2.59 1.12 -6.60
C TRP A 96 2.94 0.88 -5.13
N LEU A 97 3.58 -0.25 -4.86
CA LEU A 97 4.02 -0.67 -3.52
C LEU A 97 5.38 -1.36 -3.68
N ARG A 98 6.36 -0.98 -2.87
CA ARG A 98 7.73 -1.53 -2.90
C ARG A 98 8.40 -1.43 -1.53
N GLN A 99 9.47 -2.21 -1.34
CA GLN A 99 10.40 -2.01 -0.22
C GLN A 99 11.22 -0.73 -0.43
N ALA A 100 11.48 -0.02 0.66
CA ALA A 100 12.28 1.21 0.67
C ALA A 100 13.77 0.91 0.49
#